data_AF-A0A0R3XBT6-F1
#
_entry.id   AF-A0A0R3XBT6-F1
#
_cell.length_a   1.000
_cell.length_b   1.000
_cell.length_c   1.000
_cell.angle_alpha   90.00
_cell.angle_beta   90.00
_cell.angle_gamma   90.00
#
_symmetry.space_group_name_H-M   'P 1'
#
loop_
_entity.id
_entity.type
_entity.pdbx_description
1 polymer ?
#
loop_
_entity_poly.entity_id
_entity_poly.type
_entity_poly.pdbx_seq_one_letter_code
_entity_poly.pdbx_strand_id
1 'polypeptide(L)'
;MFDSNVCAIESLPLKDITVEANINNFFVDVSTKYSYENNSNELLESSFVFPIESGGVVYEFEVFVGDERFLGVCRERNEAQFIYDEGSEKNRTVFILLEDEEMTDVFSMKIGNIPAKEKVFVRISYFLKLTTLNHLVGVSREDEIITIFSLPVLVNLRYSPKKDFQMEITCDNASTFSSLECSSERSGFFSADCVLVNFFSQIPFPYRPNAEIIFIIDRSGSMDGDPIQQAAQSLLILLKSLPSKCRFQIVGFGSTYKMLFPEPQANTEDNVSTALEYQRNLSADMGGTEVLSVLTAVYASKMTGSADHWRREIIFLTDGGVVNHAEVSQTLFISFIFQQIRYL
;
A
#
# COMPACT_ATOMS: atom_id res chain seq x y z
N MET A 1 -8.56 -15.16 29.02
CA MET A 1 -8.75 -14.63 30.38
C MET A 1 -8.36 -13.17 30.32
N PHE A 2 -9.32 -12.25 30.28
CA PHE A 2 -9.03 -10.83 30.41
C PHE A 2 -9.15 -10.47 31.88
N ASP A 3 -8.08 -9.90 32.42
CA ASP A 3 -7.91 -9.58 33.83
C ASP A 3 -8.98 -8.56 34.27
N SER A 4 -9.70 -8.89 35.34
CA SER A 4 -10.93 -8.21 35.77
C SER A 4 -10.69 -6.95 36.61
N ASN A 5 -9.53 -6.30 36.47
CA ASN A 5 -9.10 -5.16 37.29
C ASN A 5 -8.58 -3.97 36.46
N VAL A 6 -9.21 -3.67 35.32
CA VAL A 6 -8.90 -2.44 34.58
C VAL A 6 -9.89 -1.35 35.02
N CYS A 7 -9.33 -0.23 35.50
CA CYS A 7 -10.04 1.04 35.70
C CYS A 7 -11.06 1.28 34.58
N ALA A 8 -12.24 1.79 34.90
CA ALA A 8 -13.28 2.06 33.92
C ALA A 8 -12.70 2.85 32.73
N ILE A 9 -12.45 2.18 31.61
CA ILE A 9 -11.99 2.81 30.37
C ILE A 9 -13.16 3.66 29.89
N GLU A 10 -13.15 4.96 30.16
CA GLU A 10 -14.12 5.87 29.55
C GLU A 10 -13.95 5.80 28.03
N SER A 11 -15.00 5.39 27.33
CA SER A 11 -14.96 5.30 25.88
C SER A 11 -14.98 6.69 25.28
N LEU A 12 -13.97 7.02 24.48
CA LEU A 12 -13.93 8.26 23.71
C LEU A 12 -14.76 8.07 22.43
N PRO A 13 -15.97 8.64 22.34
CA PRO A 13 -16.85 8.37 21.20
C PRO A 13 -16.30 9.06 19.95
N LEU A 14 -16.22 8.29 18.87
CA LEU A 14 -16.02 8.82 17.53
C LEU A 14 -17.16 9.79 17.18
N LYS A 15 -16.81 10.98 16.70
CA LYS A 15 -17.75 12.05 16.32
C LYS A 15 -18.01 12.08 14.82
N ASP A 16 -16.95 11.96 14.05
CA ASP A 16 -16.97 12.08 12.60
C ASP A 16 -15.89 11.19 11.97
N ILE A 17 -16.19 10.63 10.80
CA ILE A 17 -15.21 10.01 9.92
C ILE A 17 -15.37 10.68 8.55
N THR A 18 -14.28 11.23 8.04
CA THR A 18 -14.16 11.64 6.64
C THR A 18 -13.25 10.65 5.92
N VAL A 19 -13.68 10.11 4.78
CA VAL A 19 -12.85 9.21 3.95
C VAL A 19 -12.72 9.81 2.56
N GLU A 20 -11.50 10.08 2.14
CA GLU A 20 -11.15 10.49 0.79
C GLU A 20 -10.45 9.31 0.10
N ALA A 21 -11.02 8.82 -1.00
CA ALA A 21 -10.49 7.68 -1.74
C ALA A 21 -10.27 8.06 -3.20
N ASN A 22 -9.02 7.97 -3.66
CA ASN A 22 -8.62 8.26 -5.03
C ASN A 22 -8.22 6.96 -5.74
N ILE A 23 -9.09 6.49 -6.64
CA ILE A 23 -8.84 5.29 -7.43
C ILE A 23 -7.93 5.65 -8.61
N ASN A 24 -6.74 5.07 -8.62
CA ASN A 24 -5.74 5.21 -9.68
C ASN A 24 -5.42 3.82 -10.24
N ASN A 25 -5.97 3.51 -11.42
CA ASN A 25 -5.86 2.19 -12.05
C ASN A 25 -6.30 1.06 -11.08
N PHE A 26 -5.41 0.14 -10.71
CA PHE A 26 -5.72 -1.01 -9.85
C PHE A 26 -5.40 -0.75 -8.37
N PHE A 27 -5.22 0.50 -7.98
CA PHE A 27 -4.94 0.89 -6.61
C PHE A 27 -5.88 2.00 -6.18
N VAL A 28 -6.14 2.06 -4.88
CA VAL A 28 -6.84 3.18 -4.25
C VAL A 28 -5.94 3.76 -3.18
N ASP A 29 -5.76 5.08 -3.26
CA ASP A 29 -5.15 5.89 -2.21
C ASP A 29 -6.26 6.37 -1.29
N VAL A 30 -6.22 5.98 -0.02
CA VAL A 30 -7.26 6.29 0.96
C VAL A 30 -6.67 7.13 2.08
N SER A 31 -7.28 8.28 2.32
CA SER A 31 -7.03 9.15 3.48
C SER A 31 -8.28 9.14 4.36
N THR A 32 -8.16 8.57 5.55
CA THR A 32 -9.22 8.55 6.56
C THR A 32 -8.90 9.57 7.65
N LYS A 33 -9.88 10.40 8.00
CA LYS A 33 -9.81 11.34 9.10
C LYS A 33 -10.87 11.00 10.14
N TYR A 34 -10.44 10.68 11.36
CA TYR A 34 -11.32 10.43 12.50
C TYR A 34 -11.31 11.65 13.43
N SER A 35 -12.49 12.03 13.92
CA SER A 35 -12.63 13.08 14.94
C SER A 35 -13.15 12.49 16.24
N TYR A 36 -12.44 12.74 17.32
CA TYR A 36 -12.81 12.39 18.68
C TYR A 36 -12.80 13.64 19.56
N GLU A 37 -13.47 13.56 20.70
CA GLU A 37 -13.54 14.66 21.65
C GLU A 37 -13.63 14.14 23.08
N ASN A 38 -12.66 14.54 23.90
CA ASN A 38 -12.65 14.23 25.31
C ASN A 38 -13.61 15.15 26.05
N ASN A 39 -14.86 14.69 26.18
CA ASN A 39 -15.89 15.43 26.88
C ASN A 39 -15.81 15.29 28.41
N SER A 40 -14.88 14.51 28.96
CA SER A 40 -14.70 14.37 30.41
C SER A 40 -13.92 15.56 31.00
N ASN A 41 -13.70 15.53 32.31
CA ASN A 41 -12.83 16.49 33.01
C ASN A 41 -11.47 15.88 33.37
N GLU A 42 -11.17 14.69 32.83
CA GLU A 42 -10.00 13.89 33.16
C GLU A 42 -9.15 13.64 31.92
N LEU A 43 -7.89 13.26 32.13
CA LEU A 43 -7.01 12.76 31.08
C LEU A 43 -7.48 11.36 30.68
N LEU A 44 -7.62 11.12 29.38
CA LEU A 44 -8.06 9.84 28.86
C LEU A 44 -6.99 9.15 28.02
N GLU A 45 -6.90 7.83 28.15
CA GLU A 45 -6.26 6.96 27.18
C GLU A 45 -7.34 6.28 26.36
N SER A 46 -7.11 6.17 25.05
CA SER A 46 -8.06 5.54 24.15
C SER A 46 -7.39 4.63 23.14
N SER A 47 -8.07 3.56 22.79
CA SER A 47 -7.64 2.58 21.80
C SER A 47 -8.72 2.44 20.73
N PHE A 48 -8.29 2.47 19.48
CA PHE A 48 -9.13 2.39 18.31
C PHE A 48 -8.63 1.28 17.42
N VAL A 49 -9.56 0.55 16.82
CA VAL A 49 -9.23 -0.50 15.87
C VAL A 49 -9.86 -0.10 14.55
N PHE A 50 -9.08 -0.19 13.48
CA PHE A 50 -9.55 0.06 12.13
C PHE A 50 -9.12 -1.08 11.21
N PRO A 51 -10.01 -1.50 10.31
CA PRO A 51 -9.67 -2.49 9.31
C PRO A 51 -8.89 -1.82 8.18
N ILE A 52 -7.84 -2.48 7.73
CA ILE A 52 -7.29 -2.28 6.41
C ILE A 52 -7.24 -3.65 5.77
N GLU A 53 -7.87 -3.82 4.60
CA GLU A 53 -7.84 -5.10 3.92
C GLU A 53 -6.41 -5.64 3.76
N SER A 54 -6.26 -6.97 3.81
CA SER A 54 -4.96 -7.63 3.67
C SER A 54 -4.22 -7.13 2.42
N GLY A 55 -2.99 -6.67 2.59
CA GLY A 55 -2.17 -6.09 1.52
C GLY A 55 -2.23 -4.56 1.43
N GLY A 56 -2.96 -3.90 2.33
CA GLY A 56 -2.88 -2.46 2.49
C GLY A 56 -1.58 -2.00 3.15
N VAL A 57 -1.08 -0.84 2.71
CA VAL A 57 0.17 -0.27 3.20
C VAL A 57 -0.10 1.12 3.73
N VAL A 58 0.05 1.29 5.05
CA VAL A 58 -0.01 2.60 5.70
C VAL A 58 1.29 3.36 5.44
N TYR A 59 1.18 4.56 4.88
CA TYR A 59 2.35 5.40 4.58
C TYR A 59 2.36 6.73 5.35
N GLU A 60 1.23 7.14 5.93
CA GLU A 60 1.13 8.36 6.72
C GLU A 60 0.20 8.13 7.92
N PHE A 61 0.63 8.66 9.07
CA PHE A 61 -0.15 8.67 10.30
C PHE A 61 0.09 9.98 11.02
N GLU A 62 -0.98 10.75 11.24
CA GLU A 62 -0.92 12.03 11.92
C GLU A 62 -1.99 12.14 12.99
N VAL A 63 -1.64 12.79 14.10
CA VAL A 63 -2.55 13.07 15.20
C VAL A 63 -2.50 14.56 15.51
N PHE A 64 -3.67 15.18 15.63
CA PHE A 64 -3.81 16.54 16.14
C PHE A 64 -4.51 16.46 17.48
N VAL A 65 -3.95 17.11 18.50
CA VAL A 65 -4.58 17.27 19.82
C VAL A 65 -4.64 18.76 20.12
N GLY A 66 -5.85 19.31 20.15
CA GLY A 66 -6.03 20.77 20.14
C GLY A 66 -5.39 21.39 18.89
N ASP A 67 -4.42 22.28 19.09
CA ASP A 67 -3.65 22.93 18.02
C ASP A 67 -2.31 22.24 17.70
N GLU A 68 -1.92 21.23 18.48
CA GLU A 68 -0.63 20.53 18.31
C GLU A 68 -0.77 19.41 17.27
N ARG A 69 0.15 19.39 16.30
CA ARG A 69 0.25 18.33 15.27
C ARG A 69 1.41 17.42 15.57
N PHE A 70 1.16 16.13 15.50
CA PHE A 70 2.14 15.07 15.67
C PHE A 70 2.17 14.17 14.44
N LEU A 71 3.37 13.89 13.94
CA LEU A 71 3.61 13.03 12.78
C LEU A 71 4.20 11.70 13.25
N GLY A 72 3.62 10.60 12.80
CA GLY A 72 4.12 9.25 13.05
C GLY A 72 5.44 9.01 12.32
N VAL A 73 6.38 8.37 13.01
CA VAL A 73 7.65 7.92 12.44
C VAL A 73 7.66 6.40 12.46
N CYS A 74 7.83 5.79 11.29
CA CYS A 74 7.93 4.34 11.17
C CYS A 74 9.18 3.83 11.91
N ARG A 75 8.97 2.82 12.77
CA ARG A 75 9.98 2.18 13.62
C ARG A 75 9.71 0.68 13.70
N GLU A 76 10.70 -0.07 14.16
CA GLU A 76 10.52 -1.48 14.49
C GLU A 76 9.50 -1.60 15.65
N ARG A 77 8.71 -2.69 15.65
CA ARG A 77 7.55 -2.86 16.54
C ARG A 77 7.90 -2.72 18.02
N ASN A 78 8.97 -3.36 18.48
CA ASN A 78 9.37 -3.33 19.89
C ASN A 78 9.91 -1.96 20.28
N GLU A 79 10.66 -1.31 19.39
CA GLU A 79 11.12 0.07 19.58
C GLU A 79 9.94 1.04 19.70
N ALA A 80 8.96 0.94 18.80
CA ALA A 80 7.76 1.78 18.81
C ALA A 80 6.96 1.61 20.11
N GLN A 81 6.78 0.36 20.56
CA GLN A 81 6.07 0.06 21.80
C GLN A 81 6.81 0.62 23.02
N PHE A 82 8.14 0.47 23.09
CA PHE A 82 8.96 1.03 24.17
C PHE A 82 8.84 2.56 24.25
N ILE A 83 8.90 3.26 23.11
CA ILE A 83 8.74 4.72 23.05
C ILE A 83 7.35 5.15 23.54
N TYR A 84 6.30 4.41 23.16
CA TYR A 84 4.94 4.67 23.62
C TYR A 84 4.83 4.54 25.14
N ASP A 85 5.32 3.42 25.70
CA ASP A 85 5.22 3.14 27.13
C ASP A 85 5.99 4.20 27.96
N GLU A 86 7.23 4.52 27.56
CA GLU A 86 8.05 5.54 28.23
C GLU A 86 7.39 6.93 28.21
N GLY A 87 6.78 7.31 27.08
CA GLY A 87 6.11 8.60 26.96
C GLY A 87 4.79 8.66 27.75
N SER A 88 4.05 7.54 27.77
CA SER A 88 2.81 7.41 28.54
C SER A 88 3.07 7.59 30.04
N GLU A 89 4.08 6.92 30.59
CA GLU A 89 4.49 7.04 32.01
C GLU A 89 4.90 8.47 32.40
N LYS A 90 5.40 9.25 31.43
CA LYS A 90 5.80 10.66 31.62
C LYS A 90 4.65 11.66 31.44
N ASN A 91 3.39 11.19 31.38
CA ASN A 91 2.20 11.99 31.11
C ASN A 91 2.31 12.84 29.83
N ARG A 92 3.04 12.36 28.83
CA ARG A 92 3.10 12.99 27.50
C ARG A 92 2.00 12.40 26.63
N THR A 93 1.41 13.23 25.78
CA THR A 93 0.54 12.72 24.72
C THR A 93 1.38 11.85 23.78
N VAL A 94 1.01 10.59 23.69
CA VAL A 94 1.69 9.57 22.87
C VAL A 94 0.68 8.88 21.98
N PHE A 95 1.13 8.43 20.83
CA PHE A 95 0.30 7.73 19.86
C PHE A 95 1.13 6.66 19.17
N ILE A 96 0.49 5.54 18.87
CA ILE A 96 1.11 4.40 18.20
C ILE A 96 0.09 3.74 17.29
N LEU A 97 0.58 3.22 16.17
CA LEU A 97 -0.18 2.47 15.19
C LEU A 97 0.49 1.12 14.96
N LEU A 98 -0.21 0.02 15.20
CA LEU A 98 0.32 -1.33 15.09
C LEU A 98 -0.63 -2.22 14.33
N GLU A 99 -0.11 -2.96 13.34
CA GLU A 99 -0.78 -4.12 12.77
C GLU A 99 -0.97 -5.19 13.86
N ASP A 100 -2.12 -5.86 13.87
CA ASP A 100 -2.41 -6.96 14.79
C ASP A 100 -1.62 -8.21 14.39
N GLU A 101 -1.09 -8.94 15.37
CA GLU A 101 -0.24 -10.12 15.12
C GLU A 101 -1.04 -11.36 14.68
N GLU A 102 -2.31 -11.45 15.08
CA GLU A 102 -3.20 -12.56 14.74
C GLU A 102 -4.09 -12.21 13.53
N MET A 103 -4.40 -10.93 13.33
CA MET A 103 -5.29 -10.43 12.28
C MET A 103 -4.58 -9.38 11.40
N THR A 104 -3.90 -9.83 10.34
CA THR A 104 -3.12 -8.95 9.43
C THR A 104 -3.97 -7.93 8.67
N ASP A 105 -5.30 -8.04 8.72
CA ASP A 105 -6.27 -7.09 8.17
C ASP A 105 -6.74 -6.04 9.20
N VAL A 106 -6.11 -6.02 10.38
CA VAL A 106 -6.51 -5.17 11.49
C VAL A 106 -5.32 -4.36 11.97
N PHE A 107 -5.55 -3.06 12.08
CA PHE A 107 -4.63 -2.17 12.75
C PHE A 107 -5.25 -1.60 14.01
N SER A 108 -4.43 -1.53 15.06
CA SER A 108 -4.76 -0.94 16.33
C SER A 108 -4.00 0.37 16.49
N MET A 109 -4.73 1.42 16.83
CA MET A 109 -4.19 2.71 17.22
C MET A 109 -4.41 2.90 18.71
N LYS A 110 -3.40 3.38 19.43
CA LYS A 110 -3.57 3.86 20.81
C LYS A 110 -3.15 5.32 20.89
N ILE A 111 -3.89 6.10 21.67
CA ILE A 111 -3.60 7.49 21.98
C ILE A 111 -3.67 7.65 23.50
N GLY A 112 -2.53 7.93 24.11
CA GLY A 112 -2.39 8.14 25.54
C GLY A 112 -2.46 9.62 25.91
N ASN A 113 -2.94 9.90 27.13
CA ASN A 113 -2.92 11.22 27.76
C ASN A 113 -3.59 12.32 26.92
N ILE A 114 -4.83 12.07 26.47
CA ILE A 114 -5.68 13.06 25.80
C ILE A 114 -6.22 14.04 26.86
N PRO A 115 -5.90 15.35 26.78
CA PRO A 115 -6.34 16.32 27.78
C PRO A 115 -7.87 16.47 27.83
N ALA A 116 -8.37 16.90 28.98
CA ALA A 116 -9.79 17.17 29.19
C ALA A 116 -10.28 18.28 28.25
N LYS A 117 -11.48 18.11 27.69
CA LYS A 117 -12.13 19.04 26.74
C LYS A 117 -11.42 19.23 25.41
N GLU A 118 -10.36 18.48 25.13
CA GLU A 118 -9.66 18.57 23.86
C GLU A 118 -10.30 17.71 22.77
N LYS A 119 -10.11 18.19 21.54
CA LYS A 119 -10.43 17.44 20.33
C LYS A 119 -9.20 16.73 19.82
N VAL A 120 -9.42 15.52 19.34
CA VAL A 120 -8.38 14.71 18.69
C VAL A 120 -8.80 14.46 17.26
N PHE A 121 -7.93 14.80 16.32
CA PHE A 121 -8.08 14.39 14.93
C PHE A 121 -6.98 13.40 14.60
N VAL A 122 -7.38 12.27 14.02
CA VAL A 122 -6.44 11.29 13.52
C VAL A 122 -6.57 11.25 12.02
N ARG A 123 -5.45 11.32 11.29
CA ARG A 123 -5.38 11.03 9.86
C ARG A 123 -4.52 9.80 9.62
N ILE A 124 -5.04 8.86 8.83
CA ILE A 124 -4.31 7.69 8.38
C ILE A 124 -4.42 7.65 6.86
N SER A 125 -3.27 7.60 6.18
CA SER A 125 -3.22 7.48 4.72
C SER A 125 -2.59 6.13 4.35
N TYR A 126 -3.27 5.38 3.49
CA TYR A 126 -2.86 4.04 3.08
C TYR A 126 -3.24 3.73 1.63
N PHE A 127 -2.47 2.85 1.00
CA PHE A 127 -2.80 2.30 -0.31
C PHE A 127 -3.44 0.92 -0.17
N LEU A 128 -4.42 0.62 -1.03
CA LEU A 128 -4.94 -0.74 -1.24
C LEU A 128 -4.82 -1.11 -2.71
N LYS A 129 -4.47 -2.37 -2.98
CA LYS A 129 -4.61 -2.96 -4.30
C LYS A 129 -6.06 -3.41 -4.48
N LEU A 130 -6.70 -2.97 -5.56
CA LEU A 130 -8.06 -3.36 -5.88
C LEU A 130 -8.11 -4.78 -6.44
N THR A 131 -9.10 -5.55 -6.00
CA THR A 131 -9.39 -6.86 -6.56
C THR A 131 -10.05 -6.72 -7.92
N THR A 132 -9.47 -7.36 -8.94
CA THR A 132 -10.01 -7.39 -10.30
C THR A 132 -10.89 -8.63 -10.49
N LEU A 133 -12.16 -8.43 -10.87
CA LEU A 133 -13.00 -9.54 -11.31
C LEU A 133 -12.78 -9.78 -12.80
N ASN A 134 -11.74 -10.57 -13.12
CA ASN A 134 -11.57 -11.07 -14.47
C ASN A 134 -12.46 -12.32 -14.64
N HIS A 135 -13.39 -12.28 -15.60
CA HIS A 135 -14.06 -13.46 -16.20
C HIS A 135 -15.35 -14.11 -15.63
N LEU A 136 -16.14 -13.49 -14.74
CA LEU A 136 -17.40 -14.14 -14.31
C LEU A 136 -18.72 -13.52 -14.77
N VAL A 137 -18.70 -12.44 -15.53
CA VAL A 137 -19.93 -11.94 -16.15
C VAL A 137 -19.75 -12.04 -17.65
N GLY A 138 -20.65 -12.76 -18.32
CA GLY A 138 -20.77 -12.81 -19.78
C GLY A 138 -21.17 -11.47 -20.38
N VAL A 139 -20.47 -10.41 -20.01
CA VAL A 139 -20.54 -9.10 -20.65
C VAL A 139 -19.58 -9.16 -21.83
N SER A 140 -20.16 -8.99 -23.00
CA SER A 140 -19.57 -8.99 -24.34
C SER A 140 -18.61 -7.82 -24.60
N ARG A 141 -17.85 -7.36 -23.61
CA ARG A 141 -16.86 -6.28 -23.75
C ARG A 141 -15.49 -6.78 -23.29
N GLU A 142 -14.67 -7.17 -24.25
CA GLU A 142 -13.30 -7.67 -24.04
C GLU A 142 -12.32 -6.58 -23.53
N ASP A 143 -12.75 -5.31 -23.42
CA ASP A 143 -11.90 -4.14 -23.14
C ASP A 143 -12.15 -3.45 -21.78
N GLU A 144 -13.01 -3.98 -20.91
CA GLU A 144 -13.36 -3.35 -19.62
C GLU A 144 -12.96 -4.24 -18.43
N ILE A 145 -12.17 -3.68 -17.50
CA ILE A 145 -11.87 -4.34 -16.22
C ILE A 145 -12.73 -3.68 -15.14
N ILE A 146 -13.48 -4.52 -14.42
CA ILE A 146 -14.24 -4.10 -13.25
C ILE A 146 -13.36 -4.30 -12.02
N THR A 147 -13.11 -3.21 -11.30
CA THR A 147 -12.47 -3.25 -9.99
C THR A 147 -13.49 -2.90 -8.91
N ILE A 148 -13.36 -3.55 -7.77
CA ILE A 148 -14.22 -3.31 -6.60
C ILE A 148 -13.35 -2.69 -5.51
N PHE A 149 -13.74 -1.51 -5.07
CA PHE A 149 -13.26 -0.94 -3.80
C PHE A 149 -14.36 -1.11 -2.75
N SER A 150 -14.03 -1.82 -1.67
CA SER A 150 -14.92 -2.06 -0.55
C SER A 150 -14.48 -1.21 0.63
N LEU A 151 -15.34 -0.29 1.07
CA LEU A 151 -15.12 0.49 2.27
C LEU A 151 -16.00 -0.08 3.40
N PRO A 152 -15.41 -0.62 4.48
CA PRO A 152 -16.18 -1.00 5.66
C PRO A 152 -16.61 0.26 6.42
N VAL A 153 -17.92 0.48 6.47
CA VAL A 153 -18.52 1.71 7.03
C VAL A 153 -19.07 1.50 8.44
N LEU A 154 -19.58 0.31 8.73
CA LEU A 154 -20.09 -0.04 10.06
C LEU A 154 -19.63 -1.45 10.40
N VAL A 155 -19.15 -1.66 11.63
CA VAL A 155 -18.69 -2.97 12.11
C VAL A 155 -19.35 -3.19 13.47
N ASN A 156 -20.28 -4.15 13.57
CA ASN A 156 -21.10 -4.37 14.76
C ASN A 156 -20.59 -5.60 15.53
N LEU A 157 -20.18 -5.53 16.81
CA LEU A 157 -21.00 -5.35 18.02
C LEU A 157 -20.40 -4.37 19.06
N ARG A 158 -19.38 -3.55 18.72
CA ARG A 158 -18.89 -2.47 19.61
C ARG A 158 -19.55 -1.12 19.35
N TYR A 159 -20.14 -0.93 18.17
CA TYR A 159 -20.83 0.28 17.77
C TYR A 159 -22.33 -0.02 17.64
N SER A 160 -23.05 0.00 18.76
CA SER A 160 -24.51 0.19 18.73
C SER A 160 -24.77 1.69 18.74
N PRO A 161 -24.94 2.35 17.57
CA PRO A 161 -25.25 3.77 17.57
C PRO A 161 -26.56 3.96 18.33
N LYS A 162 -26.52 4.73 19.43
CA LYS A 162 -27.70 5.05 20.25
C LYS A 162 -28.69 5.99 19.53
N LYS A 163 -28.33 6.44 18.32
CA LYS A 163 -29.03 7.41 17.47
C LYS A 163 -28.96 6.93 16.02
N ASP A 164 -29.80 7.51 15.18
CA ASP A 164 -29.81 7.23 13.74
C ASP A 164 -28.43 7.53 13.11
N PHE A 165 -27.92 6.60 12.31
CA PHE A 165 -26.70 6.75 11.54
C PHE A 165 -27.07 7.33 10.17
N GLN A 166 -26.50 8.49 9.83
CA GLN A 166 -26.64 9.12 8.51
C GLN A 166 -25.29 9.07 7.81
N MET A 167 -25.28 8.53 6.59
CA MET A 167 -24.11 8.50 5.71
C MET A 167 -24.40 9.35 4.48
N GLU A 168 -23.49 10.28 4.17
CA GLU A 168 -23.49 11.02 2.92
C GLU A 168 -22.30 10.56 2.09
N ILE A 169 -22.55 10.07 0.88
CA ILE A 169 -21.53 9.64 -0.06
C ILE A 169 -21.56 10.60 -1.23
N THR A 170 -20.47 11.34 -1.42
CA THR A 170 -20.26 12.16 -2.61
C THR A 170 -19.23 11.49 -3.48
N CYS A 171 -19.55 11.25 -4.76
CA CYS A 171 -18.64 10.66 -5.72
C CYS A 171 -18.78 11.38 -7.06
N ASP A 172 -17.65 11.73 -7.67
CA ASP A 172 -17.63 12.47 -8.93
C ASP A 172 -18.02 11.59 -10.13
N ASN A 173 -17.72 10.28 -10.11
CA ASN A 173 -17.99 9.34 -11.22
C ASN A 173 -17.95 7.84 -10.79
N ALA A 174 -19.02 7.30 -10.20
CA ALA A 174 -19.12 5.85 -9.97
C ALA A 174 -20.55 5.31 -10.06
N SER A 175 -20.68 4.07 -10.53
CA SER A 175 -21.81 3.22 -10.20
C SER A 175 -21.58 2.63 -8.82
N THR A 176 -22.26 3.15 -7.81
CA THR A 176 -22.13 2.69 -6.42
C THR A 176 -23.30 1.81 -6.04
N PHE A 177 -23.06 0.74 -5.30
CA PHE A 177 -24.10 0.08 -4.53
C PHE A 177 -23.62 -0.19 -3.10
N SER A 178 -24.54 -0.12 -2.13
CA SER A 178 -24.27 -0.52 -0.76
C SER A 178 -24.82 -1.93 -0.53
N SER A 179 -24.04 -2.78 0.13
CA SER A 179 -24.48 -4.09 0.57
C SER A 179 -24.20 -4.24 2.07
N LEU A 180 -25.19 -4.77 2.79
CA LEU A 180 -25.00 -5.25 4.14
C LEU A 180 -24.46 -6.68 4.05
N GLU A 181 -23.27 -6.92 4.60
CA GLU A 181 -22.72 -8.27 4.72
C GLU A 181 -22.84 -8.73 6.17
N CYS A 182 -23.75 -9.68 6.41
CA CYS A 182 -23.80 -10.42 7.66
C CYS A 182 -22.75 -11.53 7.62
N SER A 183 -21.91 -11.62 8.64
CA SER A 183 -20.79 -12.57 8.67
C SER A 183 -21.29 -14.01 8.54
N SER A 184 -20.70 -14.79 7.63
CA SER A 184 -20.87 -16.25 7.60
C SER A 184 -19.71 -17.01 8.26
N GLU A 185 -18.57 -16.35 8.45
CA GLU A 185 -17.33 -16.91 9.02
C GLU A 185 -17.08 -16.49 10.47
N ARG A 186 -16.41 -17.36 11.23
CA ARG A 186 -16.19 -17.23 12.69
C ARG A 186 -14.81 -16.66 13.08
N SER A 187 -14.02 -16.13 12.14
CA SER A 187 -12.68 -15.60 12.41
C SER A 187 -12.32 -14.41 11.52
N GLY A 188 -11.55 -13.45 12.06
CA GLY A 188 -11.12 -12.22 11.36
C GLY A 188 -12.06 -11.03 11.56
N PHE A 189 -11.69 -9.84 11.07
CA PHE A 189 -12.49 -8.61 11.23
C PHE A 189 -13.87 -8.70 10.56
N PHE A 190 -13.95 -9.42 9.44
CA PHE A 190 -15.19 -9.72 8.72
C PHE A 190 -16.08 -10.77 9.39
N SER A 191 -15.70 -11.28 10.58
CA SER A 191 -16.56 -12.12 11.41
C SER A 191 -17.64 -11.34 12.18
N ALA A 192 -17.61 -10.01 12.08
CA ALA A 192 -18.64 -9.10 12.60
C ALA A 192 -19.62 -8.70 11.49
N ASP A 193 -20.88 -8.46 11.86
CA ASP A 193 -21.85 -7.88 10.91
C ASP A 193 -21.34 -6.50 10.48
N CYS A 194 -21.17 -6.28 9.17
CA CYS A 194 -20.66 -5.02 8.66
C CYS A 194 -21.50 -4.45 7.52
N VAL A 195 -21.57 -3.13 7.45
CA VAL A 195 -22.10 -2.42 6.28
C VAL A 195 -20.92 -2.09 5.39
N LEU A 196 -20.92 -2.64 4.18
CA LEU A 196 -19.94 -2.34 3.16
C LEU A 196 -20.55 -1.42 2.12
N VAL A 197 -19.75 -0.46 1.65
CA VAL A 197 -20.08 0.26 0.43
C VAL A 197 -19.09 -0.14 -0.64
N ASN A 198 -19.63 -0.65 -1.75
CA ASN A 198 -18.86 -1.15 -2.87
C ASN A 198 -18.91 -0.14 -4.01
N PHE A 199 -17.73 0.32 -4.41
CA PHE A 199 -17.55 1.23 -5.53
C PHE A 199 -17.04 0.44 -6.73
N PHE A 200 -17.79 0.49 -7.83
CA PHE A 200 -17.44 -0.16 -9.08
C PHE A 200 -16.89 0.89 -10.02
N SER A 201 -15.58 0.86 -10.22
CA SER A 201 -14.98 1.67 -11.27
C SER A 201 -14.90 0.85 -12.55
N GLN A 202 -15.40 1.44 -13.63
CA GLN A 202 -15.17 0.95 -14.98
C GLN A 202 -13.94 1.67 -15.50
N ILE A 203 -12.81 0.97 -15.47
CA ILE A 203 -11.56 1.54 -15.96
C ILE A 203 -11.45 1.10 -17.42
N PRO A 204 -11.56 2.01 -18.40
CA PRO A 204 -11.33 1.67 -19.78
C PRO A 204 -9.89 1.22 -19.89
N PHE A 205 -9.69 -0.06 -20.24
CA PHE A 205 -8.36 -0.60 -20.43
C PHE A 205 -8.14 -0.70 -21.95
N PRO A 206 -7.60 0.34 -22.61
CA PRO A 206 -7.36 0.27 -24.04
C PRO A 206 -6.46 -0.93 -24.30
N TYR A 207 -6.89 -1.86 -25.16
CA TYR A 207 -6.09 -3.00 -25.54
C TYR A 207 -4.78 -2.51 -26.18
N ARG A 208 -3.69 -2.57 -25.41
CA ARG A 208 -2.35 -2.21 -25.86
C ARG A 208 -1.58 -3.49 -26.17
N PRO A 209 -1.45 -3.86 -27.46
CA PRO A 209 -0.87 -5.15 -27.86
C PRO A 209 0.65 -5.21 -27.64
N ASN A 210 1.32 -4.07 -27.56
CA ASN A 210 2.78 -4.00 -27.43
C ASN A 210 3.18 -3.62 -26.00
N ALA A 211 4.22 -4.27 -25.49
CA ALA A 211 4.77 -4.02 -24.17
C ALA A 211 6.21 -3.49 -24.26
N GLU A 212 6.53 -2.53 -23.41
CA GLU A 212 7.88 -2.08 -23.10
C GLU A 212 8.23 -2.53 -21.68
N ILE A 213 9.08 -3.55 -21.55
CA ILE A 213 9.38 -4.23 -20.29
C ILE A 213 10.74 -3.77 -19.77
N ILE A 214 10.78 -3.15 -18.60
CA ILE A 214 12.01 -2.63 -18.00
C ILE A 214 12.33 -3.45 -16.75
N PHE A 215 13.41 -4.21 -16.78
CA PHE A 215 13.90 -4.93 -15.61
C PHE A 215 14.81 -4.00 -14.80
N ILE A 216 14.46 -3.72 -13.56
CA ILE A 216 15.30 -2.98 -12.63
C ILE A 216 15.88 -3.96 -11.62
N ILE A 217 17.21 -4.04 -11.57
CA ILE A 217 17.93 -5.08 -10.85
C ILE A 217 18.81 -4.43 -9.80
N ASP A 218 18.56 -4.81 -8.56
CA ASP A 218 19.37 -4.41 -7.42
C ASP A 218 20.73 -5.11 -7.47
N ARG A 219 21.78 -4.31 -7.43
CA ARG A 219 23.19 -4.72 -7.39
C ARG A 219 23.88 -4.09 -6.18
N SER A 220 23.12 -3.71 -5.16
CA SER A 220 23.62 -3.22 -3.88
C SER A 220 24.40 -4.30 -3.13
N GLY A 221 25.19 -3.89 -2.13
CA GLY A 221 26.03 -4.81 -1.36
C GLY A 221 25.24 -5.86 -0.56
N SER A 222 23.97 -5.64 -0.25
CA SER A 222 23.13 -6.64 0.42
C SER A 222 22.76 -7.81 -0.49
N MET A 223 22.83 -7.60 -1.81
CA MET A 223 22.58 -8.64 -2.81
C MET A 223 23.75 -9.63 -2.95
N ASP A 224 24.89 -9.41 -2.28
CA ASP A 224 26.08 -10.25 -2.43
C ASP A 224 25.83 -11.72 -2.02
N GLY A 225 26.45 -12.65 -2.73
CA GLY A 225 26.24 -14.09 -2.54
C GLY A 225 25.00 -14.64 -3.26
N ASP A 226 24.14 -15.35 -2.52
CA ASP A 226 22.99 -16.06 -3.09
C ASP A 226 21.90 -15.14 -3.69
N PRO A 227 21.55 -13.97 -3.11
CA PRO A 227 20.48 -13.12 -3.64
C PRO A 227 20.72 -12.65 -5.08
N ILE A 228 21.94 -12.21 -5.42
CA ILE A 228 22.26 -11.78 -6.79
C ILE A 228 22.24 -12.96 -7.77
N GLN A 229 22.61 -14.17 -7.31
CA GLN A 229 22.52 -15.37 -8.15
C GLN A 229 21.06 -15.74 -8.44
N GLN A 230 20.19 -15.64 -7.43
CA GLN A 230 18.75 -15.84 -7.61
C GLN A 230 18.15 -14.79 -8.55
N ALA A 231 18.48 -13.51 -8.36
CA ALA A 231 18.06 -12.44 -9.26
C ALA A 231 18.52 -12.69 -10.71
N ALA A 232 19.76 -13.17 -10.90
CA ALA A 232 20.27 -13.54 -12.21
C ALA A 232 19.47 -14.70 -12.83
N GLN A 233 19.09 -15.72 -12.06
CA GLN A 233 18.27 -16.83 -12.53
C GLN A 233 16.84 -16.39 -12.87
N SER A 234 16.22 -15.55 -12.06
CA SER A 234 14.91 -14.96 -12.35
C SER A 234 14.94 -14.15 -13.63
N LEU A 235 15.97 -13.31 -13.83
CA LEU A 235 16.16 -12.56 -15.07
C LEU A 235 16.29 -13.48 -16.28
N LEU A 236 17.02 -14.59 -16.17
CA LEU A 236 17.13 -15.58 -17.25
C LEU A 236 15.77 -16.16 -17.65
N ILE A 237 14.92 -16.49 -16.67
CA ILE A 237 13.56 -17.02 -16.92
C ILE A 237 12.69 -15.95 -17.61
N LEU A 238 12.77 -14.71 -17.13
CA LEU A 238 12.00 -13.59 -17.67
C LEU A 238 12.42 -13.26 -19.10
N LEU A 239 13.72 -13.22 -19.40
CA LEU A 239 14.25 -13.00 -20.75
C LEU A 239 13.79 -14.09 -21.73
N LYS A 240 13.71 -15.35 -21.29
CA LYS A 240 13.18 -16.47 -22.10
C LYS A 240 11.67 -16.41 -22.30
N SER A 241 10.95 -15.66 -21.48
CA SER A 241 9.49 -15.56 -21.48
C SER A 241 8.99 -14.23 -22.06
N LEU A 242 9.88 -13.43 -22.65
CA LEU A 242 9.52 -12.15 -23.25
C LEU A 242 8.47 -12.33 -24.35
N PRO A 243 7.42 -11.48 -24.39
CA PRO A 243 6.44 -11.51 -25.47
C PRO A 243 7.08 -11.29 -26.85
N SER A 244 6.47 -11.87 -27.89
CA SER A 244 6.99 -11.80 -29.27
C SER A 244 7.00 -10.37 -29.85
N LYS A 245 6.12 -9.48 -29.37
CA LYS A 245 6.06 -8.06 -29.75
C LYS A 245 6.31 -7.17 -28.54
N CYS A 246 7.49 -7.27 -27.95
CA CYS A 246 7.92 -6.34 -26.90
C CYS A 246 9.23 -5.64 -27.24
N ARG A 247 9.41 -4.50 -26.58
CA ARG A 247 10.73 -3.91 -26.33
C ARG A 247 11.10 -4.16 -24.89
N PHE A 248 12.39 -4.24 -24.59
CA PHE A 248 12.85 -4.42 -23.24
C PHE A 248 14.12 -3.63 -22.93
N GLN A 249 14.36 -3.42 -21.64
CA GLN A 249 15.54 -2.76 -21.09
C GLN A 249 15.94 -3.46 -19.80
N ILE A 250 17.22 -3.44 -19.47
CA ILE A 250 17.73 -3.86 -18.16
C ILE A 250 18.46 -2.67 -17.53
N VAL A 251 18.13 -2.36 -16.29
CA VAL A 251 18.78 -1.30 -15.51
C VAL A 251 19.30 -1.89 -14.21
N GLY A 252 20.62 -1.96 -14.07
CA GLY A 252 21.26 -2.30 -12.79
C GLY A 252 21.35 -1.07 -11.92
N PHE A 253 21.09 -1.18 -10.62
CA PHE A 253 21.20 -0.07 -9.68
C PHE A 253 21.86 -0.43 -8.36
N GLY A 254 22.39 0.59 -7.70
CA GLY A 254 22.87 0.59 -6.33
C GLY A 254 22.94 2.04 -5.86
N SER A 255 24.13 2.55 -5.51
CA SER A 255 24.37 3.98 -5.27
C SER A 255 24.25 4.83 -6.54
N THR A 256 24.42 4.19 -7.70
CA THR A 256 24.24 4.76 -9.04
C THR A 256 23.44 3.78 -9.88
N TYR A 257 23.11 4.11 -11.13
CA TYR A 257 22.44 3.17 -12.03
C TYR A 257 23.12 3.09 -13.39
N LYS A 258 22.94 1.96 -14.06
CA LYS A 258 23.46 1.69 -15.40
C LYS A 258 22.40 1.01 -16.23
N MET A 259 22.06 1.61 -17.37
CA MET A 259 21.19 1.02 -18.37
C MET A 259 22.00 0.13 -19.31
N LEU A 260 21.46 -1.03 -19.69
CA LEU A 260 22.10 -1.95 -20.64
C LEU A 260 22.13 -1.34 -22.05
N PHE A 261 21.01 -0.73 -22.46
CA PHE A 261 20.87 -0.05 -23.74
C PHE A 261 20.66 1.46 -23.56
N PRO A 262 20.95 2.30 -24.58
CA PRO A 262 20.59 3.72 -24.55
C PRO A 262 19.08 3.97 -24.47
N GLU A 263 18.28 3.07 -25.05
CA GLU A 263 16.81 3.09 -25.02
C GLU A 263 16.26 1.65 -25.08
N PRO A 264 15.00 1.38 -24.67
CA PRO A 264 14.41 0.06 -24.76
C PRO A 264 14.44 -0.53 -26.17
N GLN A 265 15.02 -1.72 -26.31
CA GLN A 265 15.29 -2.37 -27.60
C GLN A 265 14.29 -3.49 -27.91
N ALA A 266 14.07 -3.79 -29.19
CA ALA A 266 13.18 -4.89 -29.60
C ALA A 266 13.70 -6.26 -29.14
N ASN A 267 12.77 -7.18 -28.85
CA ASN A 267 13.05 -8.59 -28.57
C ASN A 267 13.57 -9.34 -29.81
N THR A 268 14.84 -9.10 -30.16
CA THR A 268 15.57 -9.80 -31.23
C THR A 268 16.62 -10.74 -30.63
N GLU A 269 17.04 -11.75 -31.39
CA GLU A 269 18.06 -12.71 -30.93
C GLU A 269 19.36 -12.02 -30.48
N ASP A 270 19.83 -11.00 -31.22
CA ASP A 270 21.05 -10.25 -30.90
C ASP A 270 20.92 -9.46 -29.58
N ASN A 271 19.78 -8.79 -29.37
CA ASN A 271 19.53 -8.01 -28.16
C ASN A 271 19.36 -8.93 -26.95
N VAL A 272 18.65 -10.05 -27.11
CA VAL A 272 18.51 -11.06 -26.06
C VAL A 272 19.86 -11.70 -25.73
N SER A 273 20.70 -11.99 -26.72
CA SER A 273 22.07 -12.49 -26.50
C SER A 273 22.90 -11.52 -25.65
N THR A 274 22.84 -10.22 -25.97
CA THR A 274 23.49 -9.15 -25.19
C THR A 274 22.97 -9.11 -23.75
N ALA A 275 21.67 -9.24 -23.57
CA ALA A 275 21.04 -9.28 -22.25
C ALA A 275 21.41 -10.53 -21.45
N LEU A 276 21.56 -11.69 -22.10
CA LEU A 276 22.04 -12.92 -21.48
C LEU A 276 23.50 -12.82 -21.06
N GLU A 277 24.34 -12.11 -21.81
CA GLU A 277 25.72 -11.82 -21.41
C GLU A 277 25.75 -10.93 -20.17
N TYR A 278 24.92 -9.87 -20.14
CA TYR A 278 24.74 -9.04 -18.95
C TYR A 278 24.28 -9.86 -17.74
N GLN A 279 23.29 -10.73 -17.92
CA GLN A 279 22.76 -11.62 -16.87
C GLN A 279 23.82 -12.55 -16.29
N ARG A 280 24.69 -13.14 -17.12
CA ARG A 280 25.77 -14.03 -16.66
C ARG A 280 26.84 -13.31 -15.85
N ASN A 281 27.08 -12.04 -16.16
CA ASN A 281 28.09 -11.21 -15.51
C ASN A 281 27.51 -10.35 -14.37
N LEU A 282 26.28 -10.66 -13.92
CA LEU A 282 25.60 -9.91 -12.88
C LEU A 282 26.30 -10.12 -11.52
N SER A 283 26.58 -9.03 -10.82
CA SER A 283 27.25 -9.02 -9.51
C SER A 283 26.76 -7.87 -8.63
N ALA A 284 26.92 -7.99 -7.31
CA ALA A 284 26.54 -7.00 -6.31
C ALA A 284 27.64 -5.93 -6.12
N ASP A 285 27.92 -5.13 -7.17
CA ASP A 285 29.07 -4.21 -7.22
C ASP A 285 28.71 -2.71 -7.16
N MET A 286 27.44 -2.36 -6.93
CA MET A 286 26.95 -0.98 -7.08
C MET A 286 26.78 -0.21 -5.76
N GLY A 287 27.12 -0.80 -4.61
CA GLY A 287 27.16 -0.10 -3.31
C GLY A 287 25.81 -0.05 -2.59
N GLY A 288 25.29 1.16 -2.28
CA GLY A 288 24.00 1.37 -1.60
C GLY A 288 22.77 1.04 -2.45
N THR A 289 21.58 1.51 -2.03
CA THR A 289 20.28 1.10 -2.62
C THR A 289 19.42 2.32 -2.98
N GLU A 290 19.81 3.08 -4.00
CA GLU A 290 19.19 4.36 -4.41
C GLU A 290 18.16 4.21 -5.54
N VAL A 291 17.05 3.56 -5.21
CA VAL A 291 15.95 3.22 -6.16
C VAL A 291 15.30 4.45 -6.83
N LEU A 292 15.14 5.56 -6.10
CA LEU A 292 14.42 6.75 -6.59
C LEU A 292 15.07 7.35 -7.85
N SER A 293 16.40 7.32 -7.94
CA SER A 293 17.16 7.87 -9.06
C SER A 293 16.89 7.13 -10.37
N VAL A 294 16.84 5.80 -10.31
CA VAL A 294 16.56 4.91 -11.44
C VAL A 294 15.15 5.18 -11.95
N LEU A 295 14.21 5.21 -11.02
CA LEU A 295 12.81 5.30 -11.33
C LEU A 295 12.47 6.65 -11.96
N THR A 296 12.99 7.74 -11.39
CA THR A 296 12.87 9.08 -11.99
C THR A 296 13.40 9.09 -13.43
N ALA A 297 14.54 8.45 -13.70
CA ALA A 297 15.10 8.36 -15.04
C ALA A 297 14.24 7.51 -16.00
N VAL A 298 13.72 6.38 -15.54
CA VAL A 298 12.82 5.51 -16.32
C VAL A 298 11.51 6.24 -16.66
N TYR A 299 10.89 6.94 -15.72
CA TYR A 299 9.66 7.71 -15.96
C TYR A 299 9.87 8.92 -16.85
N ALA A 300 11.00 9.62 -16.72
CA ALA A 300 11.35 10.74 -17.60
C ALA A 300 11.66 10.28 -19.05
N SER A 301 12.02 9.01 -19.24
CA SER A 301 12.32 8.47 -20.56
C SER A 301 11.05 8.36 -21.40
N LYS A 302 11.03 9.04 -22.56
CA LYS A 302 9.93 8.97 -23.51
C LYS A 302 9.65 7.52 -23.89
N MET A 303 8.37 7.14 -23.87
CA MET A 303 7.97 5.81 -24.29
C MET A 303 8.30 5.64 -25.78
N THR A 304 8.95 4.54 -26.13
CA THR A 304 9.63 4.38 -27.43
C THR A 304 8.65 4.14 -28.60
N GLY A 305 7.34 4.22 -28.35
CA GLY A 305 6.24 4.11 -29.32
C GLY A 305 5.06 5.04 -28.97
N SER A 306 4.04 5.12 -29.84
CA SER A 306 2.85 5.94 -29.55
C SER A 306 2.19 5.46 -28.25
N ALA A 307 1.90 6.40 -27.34
CA ALA A 307 1.30 6.12 -26.03
C ALA A 307 -0.03 5.35 -26.13
N ASP A 308 -0.69 5.41 -27.29
CA ASP A 308 -1.97 4.77 -27.55
C ASP A 308 -1.88 3.24 -27.73
N HIS A 309 -0.70 2.70 -28.09
CA HIS A 309 -0.54 1.27 -28.44
C HIS A 309 0.49 0.52 -27.59
N TRP A 310 1.26 1.23 -26.75
CA TRP A 310 2.34 0.68 -25.94
C TRP A 310 2.05 0.83 -24.45
N ARG A 311 2.25 -0.24 -23.69
CA ARG A 311 2.23 -0.21 -22.22
C ARG A 311 3.64 -0.42 -21.68
N ARG A 312 4.01 0.33 -20.64
CA ARG A 312 5.27 0.15 -19.93
C ARG A 312 5.03 -0.72 -18.70
N GLU A 313 5.79 -1.80 -18.59
CA GLU A 313 5.84 -2.69 -17.44
C GLU A 313 7.23 -2.61 -16.84
N ILE A 314 7.33 -2.43 -15.53
CA ILE A 314 8.61 -2.35 -14.87
C ILE A 314 8.64 -3.45 -13.80
N ILE A 315 9.69 -4.27 -13.82
CA ILE A 315 9.84 -5.45 -12.97
C ILE A 315 11.08 -5.24 -12.10
N PHE A 316 10.89 -5.25 -10.79
CA PHE A 316 11.98 -5.14 -9.82
C PHE A 316 12.50 -6.49 -9.36
N LEU A 317 13.83 -6.62 -9.29
CA LEU A 317 14.53 -7.75 -8.68
C LEU A 317 15.44 -7.20 -7.58
N THR A 318 15.07 -7.45 -6.32
CA THR A 318 15.77 -6.97 -5.10
C THR A 318 15.56 -7.98 -3.96
N ASP A 319 16.39 -7.91 -2.92
CA ASP A 319 16.27 -8.70 -1.68
C ASP A 319 15.20 -8.15 -0.71
N GLY A 320 14.63 -6.99 -1.01
CA GLY A 320 13.53 -6.37 -0.27
C GLY A 320 13.95 -5.26 0.71
N GLY A 321 15.24 -4.92 0.80
CA GLY A 321 15.73 -3.83 1.66
C GLY A 321 15.82 -2.48 0.95
N VAL A 322 14.71 -1.77 0.75
CA VAL A 322 14.74 -0.43 0.11
C VAL A 322 14.78 0.68 1.18
N VAL A 323 15.92 1.35 1.34
CA VAL A 323 16.12 2.35 2.41
C VAL A 323 15.24 3.61 2.25
N ASN A 324 14.72 3.88 1.04
CA ASN A 324 13.92 5.07 0.72
C ASN A 324 12.41 4.79 0.55
N HIS A 325 11.83 3.90 1.37
CA HIS A 325 10.41 3.54 1.30
C HIS A 325 9.46 4.75 1.26
N ALA A 326 9.72 5.81 2.03
CA ALA A 326 8.83 6.96 2.13
C ALA A 326 8.74 7.80 0.82
N GLU A 327 9.88 8.14 0.20
CA GLU A 327 9.92 8.97 -1.02
C GLU A 327 9.62 8.17 -2.29
N VAL A 328 9.96 6.87 -2.28
CA VAL A 328 9.58 5.91 -3.31
C VAL A 328 8.06 5.69 -3.31
N SER A 329 7.42 5.62 -2.14
CA SER A 329 5.96 5.41 -2.07
C SER A 329 5.16 6.58 -2.65
N GLN A 330 5.57 7.83 -2.42
CA GLN A 330 4.90 9.02 -2.96
C GLN A 330 5.13 9.24 -4.46
N THR A 331 6.32 8.92 -4.98
CA THR A 331 6.66 9.21 -6.38
C THR A 331 6.29 8.07 -7.33
N LEU A 332 6.13 6.82 -6.83
CA LEU A 332 6.16 5.62 -7.69
C LEU A 332 4.95 4.69 -7.67
N PHE A 333 4.00 4.91 -6.77
CA PHE A 333 2.76 4.11 -6.77
C PHE A 333 1.81 4.44 -7.93
N ILE A 334 2.02 5.56 -8.64
CA ILE A 334 1.22 5.96 -9.81
C ILE A 334 1.38 4.96 -10.99
N SER A 335 2.32 3.99 -10.93
CA SER A 335 2.50 3.03 -12.04
C SER A 335 3.06 1.63 -11.69
N PHE A 336 3.13 1.18 -10.42
CA PHE A 336 3.86 -0.07 -10.10
C PHE A 336 3.07 -1.29 -9.61
N ILE A 337 3.44 -2.43 -10.20
CA ILE A 337 3.30 -3.79 -9.68
C ILE A 337 4.59 -4.12 -8.90
N PHE A 338 4.52 -4.27 -7.57
CA PHE A 338 5.54 -5.03 -6.85
C PHE A 338 5.16 -6.51 -6.91
N GLN A 339 5.88 -7.29 -7.70
CA GLN A 339 5.88 -8.74 -7.57
C GLN A 339 7.19 -9.11 -6.87
N GLN A 340 7.17 -9.17 -5.53
CA GLN A 340 8.21 -9.89 -4.81
C GLN A 340 8.11 -11.35 -5.21
N ILE A 341 9.12 -11.87 -5.92
CA ILE A 341 9.31 -13.32 -6.03
C ILE A 341 9.93 -13.77 -4.70
N ARG A 342 9.07 -13.97 -3.69
CA ARG A 342 9.34 -14.98 -2.67
C ARG A 342 8.72 -16.27 -3.17
N TYR A 343 9.46 -17.37 -3.03
CA TYR A 343 9.21 -18.71 -3.56
C TYR A 343 9.74 -18.97 -4.98
N LEU A 344 11.04 -19.21 -5.06
CA LEU A 344 11.59 -20.44 -5.66
C LEU A 344 12.67 -21.02 -4.74
#